data_AF-A0A1E5G3H1-F1
#
_entry.id   AF-A0A1E5G3H1-F1
#
_cell.length_a   1.000
_cell.length_b   1.000
_cell.length_c   1.000
_cell.angle_alpha   90.00
_cell.angle_beta   90.00
_cell.angle_gamma   90.00
#
_symmetry.space_group_name_H-M   'P 1'
#
loop_
_entity.id
_entity.type
_entity.pdbx_description
1 polymer ?
#
loop_
_entity_poly.entity_id
_entity_poly.type
_entity_poly.pdbx_seq_one_letter_code
_entity_poly.pdbx_strand_id
1 'polypeptide(L)'
;MKSQFLFLLAVYINVVILFALLYSLFDIVNLGSLVDHYNGSYKLNEPMNAGSTRVLNALYFSVITLFSIGYGDVTPFGLSRFLAIIQAMLGYILPAVLVIRFMKISID
;
A
#
# COMPACT_ATOMS: atom_id res chain seq x y z
N MET A 1 13.04 -19.23 14.11
CA MET A 1 11.61 -19.22 13.75
C MET A 1 10.88 -17.93 14.16
N LYS A 2 10.72 -17.61 15.47
CA LYS A 2 10.00 -16.39 15.91
C LYS A 2 10.60 -15.07 15.36
N SER A 3 11.92 -14.94 15.34
CA SER A 3 12.61 -13.74 14.83
C SER A 3 12.42 -13.50 13.33
N GLN A 4 12.35 -14.57 12.53
CA GLN A 4 12.18 -14.47 11.08
C GLN A 4 10.74 -14.07 10.69
N PHE A 5 9.76 -14.58 11.44
CA PHE A 5 8.37 -14.16 11.29
C PHE A 5 8.19 -12.67 11.64
N LEU A 6 8.76 -12.23 12.76
CA LEU A 6 8.74 -10.81 13.16
C LEU A 6 9.45 -9.90 12.14
N PHE A 7 10.59 -10.35 11.59
CA PHE A 7 11.29 -9.64 10.52
C PHE A 7 10.40 -9.46 9.29
N LEU A 8 9.70 -10.51 8.85
CA LEU A 8 8.80 -10.43 7.71
C LEU A 8 7.63 -9.48 7.97
N LEU A 9 7.00 -9.56 9.13
CA LEU A 9 5.93 -8.64 9.52
C LEU A 9 6.43 -7.18 9.47
N ALA A 10 7.64 -6.93 9.96
CA ALA A 10 8.27 -5.62 9.85
C ALA A 10 8.47 -5.20 8.38
N VAL A 11 8.89 -6.11 7.49
CA VAL A 11 8.99 -5.81 6.04
C VAL A 11 7.64 -5.44 5.45
N TYR A 12 6.57 -6.19 5.75
CA TYR A 12 5.22 -5.84 5.29
C TYR A 12 4.79 -4.46 5.75
N ILE A 13 4.96 -4.15 7.04
CA ILE A 13 4.63 -2.84 7.60
C ILE A 13 5.44 -1.72 6.92
N ASN A 14 6.74 -1.93 6.71
CA ASN A 14 7.59 -0.95 6.04
C ASN A 14 7.16 -0.71 4.58
N VAL A 15 6.81 -1.77 3.83
CA VAL A 15 6.32 -1.63 2.46
C VAL A 15 4.98 -0.88 2.45
N VAL A 16 4.05 -1.21 3.35
CA VAL A 16 2.77 -0.50 3.46
C VAL A 16 2.97 0.99 3.72
N ILE A 17 3.79 1.34 4.72
CA ILE A 17 4.05 2.74 5.10
C ILE A 17 4.75 3.47 3.95
N LEU A 18 5.78 2.87 3.35
CA LEU A 18 6.53 3.47 2.23
C LEU A 18 5.60 3.81 1.06
N PHE A 19 4.79 2.86 0.62
CA PHE A 19 3.88 3.09 -0.51
C PHE A 19 2.77 4.08 -0.16
N ALA A 20 2.24 4.07 1.07
CA ALA A 20 1.28 5.06 1.51
C ALA A 20 1.83 6.49 1.46
N LEU A 21 3.10 6.67 1.87
CA LEU A 21 3.81 7.95 1.75
C LEU A 21 4.02 8.32 0.28
N LEU A 22 4.36 7.38 -0.60
CA LEU A 22 4.53 7.63 -2.04
C LEU A 22 3.21 8.04 -2.71
N TYR A 23 2.09 7.38 -2.40
CA TYR A 23 0.78 7.79 -2.92
C TYR A 23 0.38 9.18 -2.42
N SER A 24 0.61 9.46 -1.14
CA SER A 24 0.32 10.78 -0.55
C SER A 24 1.18 11.86 -1.22
N LEU A 25 2.46 11.56 -1.48
CA LEU A 25 3.37 12.45 -2.19
C LEU A 25 2.86 12.72 -3.61
N PHE A 26 2.49 11.68 -4.36
CA PHE A 26 1.99 11.79 -5.73
C PHE A 26 0.71 12.63 -5.82
N ASP A 27 -0.17 12.52 -4.82
CA ASP A 27 -1.38 13.34 -4.69
C ASP A 27 -1.02 14.81 -4.43
N ILE A 28 -0.08 15.08 -3.53
CA ILE A 28 0.38 16.44 -3.21
C ILE A 28 1.04 17.12 -4.42
N VAL A 29 1.86 16.38 -5.19
CA VAL A 29 2.53 16.93 -6.38
C VAL A 29 1.66 16.90 -7.64
N ASN A 30 0.40 16.48 -7.54
CA ASN A 30 -0.55 16.37 -8.64
C ASN A 30 -0.09 15.44 -9.79
N LEU A 31 0.75 14.45 -9.51
CA LEU A 31 1.20 13.44 -10.49
C LEU A 31 0.26 12.23 -10.58
N GLY A 32 -0.54 12.00 -9.54
CA GLY A 32 -1.56 10.97 -9.49
C GLY A 32 -2.33 11.08 -8.20
N SER A 33 -3.55 10.55 -8.16
CA SER A 33 -4.43 10.67 -6.99
C SER A 33 -5.06 9.32 -6.64
N LEU A 34 -5.51 9.21 -5.40
CA LEU A 34 -6.36 8.11 -4.95
C LEU A 34 -7.79 8.64 -4.82
N VAL A 35 -8.73 8.00 -5.48
CA VAL A 35 -10.14 8.38 -5.47
C VAL A 35 -10.94 7.33 -4.73
N ASP A 36 -11.62 7.74 -3.68
CA ASP A 36 -12.62 6.97 -2.95
C ASP A 36 -13.99 7.18 -3.61
N HIS A 37 -14.66 6.08 -3.97
CA HIS A 37 -15.93 6.10 -4.68
C HIS A 37 -17.17 6.15 -3.78
N TYR A 38 -17.02 5.87 -2.48
CA TYR A 38 -18.12 5.88 -1.52
C TYR A 38 -18.19 7.18 -0.73
N ASN A 39 -17.04 7.78 -0.44
CA ASN A 39 -16.98 9.14 0.09
C ASN A 39 -17.01 10.14 -1.07
N GLY A 40 -18.22 10.45 -1.57
CA GLY A 40 -18.49 11.38 -2.68
C GLY A 40 -18.05 12.85 -2.49
N SER A 41 -17.07 13.13 -1.63
CA SER A 41 -16.69 14.48 -1.19
C SER A 41 -15.19 14.62 -0.93
N TYR A 42 -14.37 14.49 -1.96
CA TYR A 42 -13.08 15.20 -2.04
C TYR A 42 -13.07 16.14 -3.25
N LYS A 43 -14.21 16.77 -3.54
CA LYS A 43 -14.18 18.02 -4.30
C LYS A 43 -13.44 19.03 -3.42
N LEU A 44 -12.27 19.44 -3.89
CA LEU A 44 -11.69 20.78 -3.78
C LEU A 44 -12.35 21.66 -2.69
N ASN A 45 -11.60 22.03 -1.64
CA ASN A 45 -11.88 23.12 -0.67
C ASN A 45 -12.24 22.76 0.80
N GLU A 46 -11.64 21.75 1.43
CA GLU A 46 -11.68 21.64 2.90
C GLU A 46 -10.27 21.79 3.51
N PRO A 47 -9.92 22.91 4.19
CA PRO A 47 -8.53 23.28 4.45
C PRO A 47 -7.90 22.65 5.70
N MET A 48 -8.63 21.95 6.58
CA MET A 48 -8.10 21.64 7.93
C MET A 48 -8.16 20.18 8.38
N ASN A 49 -8.95 19.30 7.75
CA ASN A 49 -8.97 17.85 8.03
C ASN A 49 -8.63 16.97 6.81
N ALA A 50 -8.37 17.57 5.64
CA ALA A 50 -8.11 16.84 4.41
C ALA A 50 -6.80 16.03 4.43
N GLY A 51 -5.77 16.48 5.16
CA GLY A 51 -4.47 15.83 5.20
C GLY A 51 -4.49 14.45 5.89
N SER A 52 -5.14 14.36 7.05
CA SER A 52 -5.23 13.10 7.81
C SER A 52 -6.06 12.05 7.08
N THR A 53 -7.19 12.46 6.48
CA THR A 53 -8.03 11.55 5.69
C THR A 53 -7.31 11.04 4.43
N ARG A 54 -6.50 11.88 3.76
CA ARG A 54 -5.70 11.45 2.60
C ARG A 54 -4.66 10.41 2.95
N VAL A 55 -3.90 10.63 4.03
CA VAL A 55 -2.87 9.68 4.48
C VAL A 55 -3.50 8.37 4.92
N LEU A 56 -4.66 8.42 5.59
CA LEU A 56 -5.41 7.22 5.97
C LEU A 56 -5.91 6.43 4.75
N ASN A 57 -6.45 7.12 3.74
CA ASN A 57 -6.87 6.48 2.49
C ASN A 57 -5.68 5.88 1.73
N ALA A 58 -4.52 6.55 1.75
CA ALA A 58 -3.29 6.03 1.15
C ALA A 58 -2.76 4.80 1.90
N LEU A 59 -2.81 4.79 3.23
CA LEU A 59 -2.47 3.63 4.06
C LEU A 59 -3.40 2.46 3.77
N TYR A 60 -4.70 2.72 3.76
CA TYR A 60 -5.72 1.72 3.45
C TYR A 60 -5.51 1.12 2.05
N PHE A 61 -5.38 1.98 1.02
CA PHE A 61 -5.11 1.57 -0.35
C PHE A 61 -3.84 0.74 -0.47
N SER A 62 -2.78 1.14 0.24
CA SER A 62 -1.49 0.44 0.28
C SER A 62 -1.64 -0.97 0.88
N VAL A 63 -2.39 -1.14 1.97
CA VAL A 63 -2.67 -2.46 2.56
C VAL A 63 -3.43 -3.34 1.58
N ILE A 64 -4.59 -2.89 1.07
CA ILE A 64 -5.43 -3.73 0.20
C ILE A 64 -4.74 -4.05 -1.14
N THR A 65 -3.82 -3.19 -1.59
CA THR A 65 -3.00 -3.43 -2.79
C THR A 65 -1.91 -4.46 -2.52
N LEU A 66 -1.16 -4.32 -1.43
CA LEU A 66 -0.06 -5.24 -1.09
C LEU A 66 -0.57 -6.67 -0.86
N PHE A 67 -1.75 -6.81 -0.24
CA PHE A 67 -2.37 -8.11 -0.01
C PHE A 67 -3.24 -8.59 -1.17
N SER A 68 -3.26 -7.87 -2.30
CA SER A 68 -4.06 -8.21 -3.49
C SER A 68 -5.57 -8.39 -3.20
N ILE A 69 -6.09 -7.66 -2.21
CA ILE A 69 -7.52 -7.65 -1.84
C ILE A 69 -8.29 -6.78 -2.83
N GLY A 70 -7.85 -5.52 -3.00
CA GLY A 70 -8.37 -4.60 -4.01
C GLY A 70 -9.90 -4.48 -4.10
N TYR A 71 -10.58 -4.10 -3.02
CA TYR A 71 -12.05 -3.97 -2.98
C TYR A 71 -12.63 -3.05 -4.06
N GLY A 72 -11.83 -2.11 -4.59
CA GLY A 72 -12.23 -1.20 -5.66
C GLY A 72 -12.97 0.05 -5.18
N ASP A 73 -13.12 0.20 -3.87
CA ASP A 73 -13.65 1.39 -3.19
C ASP A 73 -12.70 2.58 -3.28
N VAL A 74 -11.39 2.34 -3.19
CA VAL A 74 -10.34 3.32 -3.46
C VAL A 74 -9.54 2.88 -4.69
N THR A 75 -9.37 3.78 -5.66
CA THR A 75 -8.68 3.47 -6.93
C THR A 75 -7.64 4.51 -7.32
N PRO A 76 -6.52 4.10 -7.94
CA PRO A 76 -5.45 5.01 -8.33
C PRO A 76 -5.68 5.60 -9.74
N PHE A 77 -5.37 6.88 -9.88
CA PHE A 77 -5.37 7.61 -11.15
C PHE A 77 -4.01 8.28 -11.40
N GLY A 78 -3.72 8.60 -12.68
CA GLY A 78 -2.43 9.15 -13.08
C GLY A 78 -1.27 8.19 -12.83
N LEU A 79 -0.12 8.72 -12.40
CA LEU A 79 1.09 7.93 -12.14
C LEU A 79 0.98 7.03 -10.90
N SER A 80 -0.01 7.25 -10.02
CA SER A 80 -0.28 6.36 -8.89
C SER A 80 -0.64 4.93 -9.33
N ARG A 81 -1.11 4.75 -10.59
CA ARG A 81 -1.33 3.42 -11.17
C ARG A 81 -0.02 2.62 -11.31
N PHE A 82 1.06 3.29 -11.68
CA PHE A 82 2.37 2.65 -11.81
C PHE A 82 2.91 2.19 -10.44
N LEU A 83 2.74 3.01 -9.41
CA LEU A 83 3.05 2.63 -8.03
C LEU A 83 2.23 1.41 -7.58
N ALA A 84 0.94 1.38 -7.89
CA ALA A 84 0.06 0.25 -7.56
C ALA A 84 0.51 -1.06 -8.23
N ILE A 85 0.96 -1.00 -9.50
CA ILE A 85 1.51 -2.17 -10.21
C ILE A 85 2.75 -2.70 -9.47
N ILE A 86 3.71 -1.83 -9.16
CA ILE A 86 4.93 -2.24 -8.45
C ILE A 86 4.59 -2.83 -7.08
N GLN A 87 3.67 -2.20 -6.35
CA GLN A 87 3.27 -2.67 -5.03
C GLN A 87 2.60 -4.04 -5.08
N ALA A 88 1.70 -4.25 -6.04
CA ALA A 88 1.04 -5.55 -6.24
C ALA A 88 2.07 -6.64 -6.57
N MET A 89 3.07 -6.34 -7.42
CA MET A 89 4.17 -7.28 -7.71
C MET A 89 4.93 -7.66 -6.43
N LEU A 90 5.26 -6.70 -5.57
CA LEU A 90 5.89 -6.97 -4.28
C LEU A 90 4.99 -7.82 -3.37
N GLY A 91 3.68 -7.58 -3.40
CA GLY A 91 2.67 -8.37 -2.70
C GLY A 91 2.71 -9.85 -3.03
N TYR A 92 2.96 -10.20 -4.30
CA TYR A 92 3.14 -11.59 -4.74
C TYR A 92 4.51 -12.18 -4.39
N ILE A 93 5.58 -11.38 -4.43
CA ILE A 93 6.95 -11.85 -4.19
C ILE A 93 7.20 -12.15 -2.71
N LEU A 94 6.68 -11.34 -1.79
CA LEU A 94 6.95 -11.47 -0.35
C LEU A 94 6.51 -12.83 0.25
N PRO A 95 5.30 -13.37 -0.03
CA PRO A 95 4.93 -14.71 0.41
C PRO A 95 5.81 -15.81 -0.18
N ALA A 96 6.23 -15.68 -1.44
CA ALA A 96 7.11 -16.66 -2.08
C ALA A 96 8.49 -16.72 -1.38
N VAL A 97 9.07 -15.56 -1.05
CA VAL A 97 10.32 -15.45 -0.29
C VAL A 97 10.17 -16.08 1.10
N LEU A 98 9.00 -15.91 1.74
CA LEU A 98 8.68 -16.53 3.01
C LEU A 98 8.76 -18.06 2.90
N VAL A 99 8.06 -18.65 1.94
CA VAL A 99 8.02 -20.11 1.75
C VAL A 99 9.42 -20.66 1.51
N ILE A 100 10.21 -20.03 0.63
CA ILE A 100 11.58 -20.45 0.33
C ILE A 100 12.46 -20.45 1.58
N ARG A 101 12.38 -19.41 2.42
CA ARG A 101 13.15 -19.36 3.67
C ARG A 101 12.72 -20.44 4.64
N PHE A 102 11.42 -20.68 4.79
CA PHE A 102 10.91 -21.74 5.67
C PHE A 102 11.34 -23.14 5.21
N MET A 103 11.29 -23.42 3.90
CA MET A 103 11.74 -24.70 3.37
C MET A 103 13.23 -24.91 3.59
N LYS A 104 14.06 -23.88 3.37
CA LYS A 104 15.51 -23.98 3.57
C LYS A 104 15.87 -24.30 5.03
N ILE A 105 15.17 -23.72 6.00
CA ILE A 105 15.36 -24.01 7.43
C ILE A 105 14.93 -25.43 7.81
N SER A 106 13.99 -26.03 7.07
CA SER A 106 13.52 -27.40 7.37
C SER A 106 14.47 -28.49 6.85
N ILE A 107 15.42 -28.14 5.99
CA ILE A 107 16.32 -29.10 5.32
C ILE A 107 17.72 -29.11 5.97
N ASP A 108 18.08 -28.04 6.68
CA ASP A 108 19.30 -27.92 7.50
C ASP A 108 19.03 -28.28 8.97
#